data_AF-A0AA91QR29-F1
#
_entry.id   AF-A0AA91QR29-F1
#
_cell.length_a   1.000
_cell.length_b   1.000
_cell.length_c   1.000
_cell.angle_alpha   90.00
_cell.angle_beta   90.00
_cell.angle_gamma   90.00
#
_symmetry.space_group_name_H-M   'P 1'
#
loop_
_entity.id
_entity.type
_entity.pdbx_description
1 polymer ?
#
loop_
_entity_poly.entity_id
_entity_poly.type
_entity_poly.pdbx_seq_one_letter_code
_entity_poly.pdbx_strand_id
1 'polypeptide(L)'
;MAYEFSQVEGDISSLSERDVSSIIPDGVSFSQFKEKLDSGEYVLLTDAPKQSAMVHDSVNKIWSVAPSTNTTLSPQAQSALSARANQSGNVATGASGSGSANDSSQAATTNIEDTYVPEPVKPDRSDVPPALKYEYCFEIAASDDTFRKAVGCTFQLAKTEQEGMIGQWQTKPTEHGTKYTAYAAFDEPKKLVAKISADTMGVSVPDHVVMKPEGSAVVREAFIPVTPSIQLGERLGLPTEGY
;
A
#
# COMPACT_ATOMS: atom_id res chain seq x y z
N MET A 1 18.80 8.49 -17.64
CA MET A 1 17.77 9.45 -18.05
C MET A 1 17.03 9.08 -19.33
N ALA A 2 17.62 8.43 -20.35
CA ALA A 2 16.90 8.15 -21.61
C ALA A 2 15.77 7.10 -21.53
N TYR A 3 15.71 6.30 -20.46
CA TYR A 3 14.71 5.22 -20.31
C TYR A 3 13.31 5.73 -19.93
N GLU A 4 13.22 6.91 -19.31
CA GLU A 4 11.98 7.45 -18.76
C GLU A 4 11.20 8.29 -19.78
N PHE A 5 11.80 8.66 -20.92
CA PHE A 5 11.15 9.53 -21.91
C PHE A 5 9.90 8.89 -22.53
N SER A 6 9.86 7.56 -22.70
CA SER A 6 8.66 6.85 -23.16
C SER A 6 7.51 6.83 -22.14
N GLN A 7 7.79 7.15 -20.88
CA GLN A 7 6.82 7.13 -19.79
C GLN A 7 6.24 8.52 -19.51
N VAL A 8 6.67 9.55 -20.24
CA VAL A 8 6.18 10.91 -20.03
C VAL A 8 4.78 11.07 -20.59
N GLU A 9 3.82 11.46 -19.75
CA GLU A 9 2.46 11.80 -20.18
C GLU A 9 2.45 13.13 -20.95
N GLY A 10 1.78 13.11 -22.10
CA GLY A 10 1.66 14.21 -23.05
C GLY A 10 0.27 14.83 -23.10
N ASP A 11 -0.74 14.16 -22.55
CA ASP A 11 -2.10 14.69 -22.43
C ASP A 11 -2.39 15.18 -21.00
N ILE A 12 -1.85 16.35 -20.68
CA ILE A 12 -2.08 17.04 -19.39
C ILE A 12 -3.56 17.49 -19.27
N SER A 13 -4.24 17.69 -20.41
CA SER A 13 -5.59 18.23 -20.44
C SER A 13 -6.62 17.30 -19.82
N SER A 14 -6.46 15.98 -20.01
CA SER A 14 -7.36 14.95 -19.48
C SER A 14 -7.06 14.48 -18.06
N LEU A 15 -6.06 15.07 -17.40
CA LEU A 15 -5.73 14.76 -16.00
C LEU A 15 -6.83 15.24 -15.06
N SER A 16 -7.30 14.34 -14.20
CA SER A 16 -8.21 14.65 -13.11
C SER A 16 -7.48 14.65 -11.76
N GLU A 17 -7.95 15.45 -10.81
CA GLU A 17 -7.34 15.55 -9.47
C GLU A 17 -7.28 14.21 -8.75
N ARG A 18 -8.29 13.34 -8.96
CA ARG A 18 -8.33 11.99 -8.38
C ARG A 18 -7.20 11.09 -8.87
N ASP A 19 -6.73 11.31 -10.10
CA ASP A 19 -5.69 10.47 -10.70
C ASP A 19 -4.29 10.84 -10.19
N VAL A 20 -4.13 12.07 -9.68
CA VAL A 20 -2.82 12.62 -9.26
C VAL A 20 -2.78 13.06 -7.80
N SER A 21 -3.85 12.86 -7.02
CA SER A 21 -3.95 13.35 -5.63
C SER A 21 -2.87 12.79 -4.71
N SER A 22 -2.30 11.61 -5.03
CA SER A 22 -1.22 10.98 -4.28
C SER A 22 0.18 11.52 -4.62
N ILE A 23 0.33 12.25 -5.72
CA ILE A 23 1.63 12.74 -6.23
C ILE A 23 1.77 14.26 -6.22
N ILE A 24 0.69 14.99 -5.94
CA ILE A 24 0.74 16.45 -5.78
C ILE A 24 1.60 16.77 -4.55
N PRO A 25 2.63 17.64 -4.68
CA PRO A 25 3.45 18.03 -3.54
C PRO A 25 2.64 18.76 -2.45
N ASP A 26 2.98 18.52 -1.19
CA ASP A 26 2.34 19.17 -0.04
C ASP A 26 2.35 20.71 -0.19
N GLY A 27 1.18 21.32 -0.05
CA GLY A 27 1.01 22.77 -0.17
C GLY A 27 0.85 23.29 -1.60
N VAL A 28 0.86 22.42 -2.62
CA VAL A 28 0.54 22.77 -4.01
C VAL A 28 -0.91 22.38 -4.29
N SER A 29 -1.72 23.32 -4.79
CA SER A 29 -3.08 23.00 -5.25
C SER A 29 -3.04 22.26 -6.59
N PHE A 30 -4.07 21.46 -6.91
CA PHE A 30 -4.17 20.78 -8.20
C PHE A 30 -4.05 21.76 -9.39
N SER A 31 -4.61 22.96 -9.29
CA SER A 31 -4.49 23.99 -10.32
C SER A 31 -3.05 24.46 -10.53
N GLN A 32 -2.29 24.70 -9.45
CA GLN A 32 -0.87 25.06 -9.53
C GLN A 32 -0.02 23.90 -10.04
N PHE A 33 -0.35 22.67 -9.65
CA PHE A 33 0.32 21.48 -10.15
C PHE A 33 0.13 21.33 -11.67
N LYS A 34 -1.11 21.55 -12.16
CA LYS A 34 -1.41 21.53 -13.60
C LYS A 34 -0.69 22.65 -14.35
N GLU A 35 -0.65 23.86 -13.80
CA GLU A 35 0.10 24.99 -14.37
C GLU A 35 1.60 24.68 -14.51
N LYS A 36 2.18 23.98 -13.52
CA LYS A 36 3.59 23.54 -13.56
C LYS A 36 3.86 22.41 -14.55
N LEU A 37 2.91 21.51 -14.75
CA LEU A 37 2.98 20.52 -15.83
C LEU A 37 2.89 21.23 -17.19
N ASP A 38 1.96 22.17 -17.34
CA ASP A 38 1.75 22.93 -18.56
C ASP A 38 2.97 23.80 -18.91
N SER A 39 3.65 24.38 -17.93
CA SER A 39 4.90 25.16 -18.14
C SER A 39 6.12 24.27 -18.45
N GLY A 40 6.01 22.96 -18.22
CA GLY A 40 7.12 22.01 -18.33
C GLY A 40 8.10 22.07 -17.17
N GLU A 41 7.78 22.77 -16.08
CA GLU A 41 8.54 22.71 -14.84
C GLU A 41 8.47 21.29 -14.25
N TYR A 42 7.28 20.69 -14.28
CA TYR A 42 7.05 19.30 -13.90
C TYR A 42 6.81 18.42 -15.11
N VAL A 43 7.09 17.12 -14.92
CA VAL A 43 6.85 16.07 -15.89
C VAL A 43 6.15 14.94 -15.16
N LEU A 44 5.05 14.44 -15.72
CA LEU A 44 4.33 13.30 -15.17
C LEU A 44 4.86 12.01 -15.80
N LEU A 45 5.44 11.15 -14.97
CA LEU A 45 5.86 9.80 -15.37
C LEU A 45 4.74 8.81 -15.06
N THR A 46 4.40 7.98 -16.04
CA THR A 46 3.39 6.94 -15.95
C THR A 46 3.83 5.73 -16.75
N ASP A 47 3.59 4.53 -16.23
CA ASP A 47 3.96 3.29 -16.91
C ASP A 47 3.08 3.02 -18.15
N ALA A 48 1.91 3.66 -18.25
CA ALA A 48 0.99 3.55 -19.37
C ALA A 48 0.45 4.94 -19.74
N PRO A 49 1.27 5.81 -20.39
CA PRO A 49 0.80 7.13 -20.80
C PRO A 49 -0.34 6.98 -21.79
N LYS A 50 -1.42 7.75 -21.57
CA LYS A 50 -2.51 7.83 -22.55
C LYS A 50 -1.97 8.37 -23.87
N GLN A 51 -1.05 9.32 -23.78
CA GLN A 51 -0.31 9.82 -24.92
C GLN A 51 1.15 10.09 -24.51
N SER A 52 2.12 9.36 -25.07
CA SER A 52 3.53 9.64 -24.79
C SER A 52 3.93 11.03 -25.30
N ALA A 53 4.59 11.82 -24.46
CA ALA A 53 5.12 13.12 -24.84
C ALA A 53 6.36 13.04 -25.71
N MET A 54 7.08 11.92 -25.66
CA MET A 54 8.32 11.73 -26.41
C MET A 54 8.23 10.48 -27.28
N VAL A 55 8.82 10.57 -28.47
CA VAL A 55 8.96 9.46 -29.41
C VAL A 55 10.45 9.24 -29.65
N HIS A 56 10.85 7.98 -29.58
CA HIS A 56 12.21 7.56 -29.92
C HIS A 56 12.29 7.26 -31.41
N ASP A 57 13.09 8.03 -32.13
CA ASP A 57 13.51 7.69 -33.47
C ASP A 57 14.57 6.59 -33.39
N SER A 58 14.19 5.35 -33.69
CA SER A 58 15.09 4.20 -33.65
C SER A 58 16.20 4.25 -34.70
N VAL A 59 16.01 5.02 -35.79
CA VAL A 59 16.98 5.16 -36.88
C VAL A 59 18.09 6.11 -36.47
N ASN A 60 17.72 7.28 -35.95
CA ASN A 60 18.67 8.30 -35.53
C ASN A 60 19.09 8.18 -34.05
N LYS A 61 18.45 7.29 -33.28
CA LYS A 61 18.61 7.11 -31.82
C LYS A 61 18.39 8.41 -31.04
N ILE A 62 17.46 9.24 -31.50
CA ILE A 62 17.15 10.55 -30.93
C ILE A 62 15.75 10.50 -30.32
N TRP A 63 15.62 11.09 -29.14
CA TRP A 63 14.32 11.37 -28.55
C TRP A 63 13.82 12.73 -29.03
N SER A 64 12.58 12.77 -29.51
CA SER A 64 11.93 13.99 -29.97
C SER A 64 10.54 14.12 -29.37
N VAL A 65 10.03 15.34 -29.27
CA VAL A 65 8.66 15.58 -28.80
C VAL A 65 7.68 14.98 -29.81
N ALA A 66 6.69 14.25 -29.32
CA ALA A 66 5.67 13.62 -30.15
C ALA A 66 4.88 14.66 -30.96
N PRO A 67 4.70 14.53 -32.28
CA PRO A 67 3.91 15.49 -33.06
C PRO A 67 2.45 15.62 -32.59
N SER A 68 1.93 14.58 -31.95
CA SER A 68 0.58 14.53 -31.38
C SER A 68 0.41 15.40 -30.14
N THR A 69 1.49 15.77 -29.43
CA THR A 69 1.41 16.60 -28.22
C THR A 69 1.54 18.10 -28.50
N ASN A 70 1.65 18.50 -29.76
CA ASN A 70 1.72 19.89 -30.17
C ASN A 70 0.49 20.73 -29.76
N THR A 71 -0.65 20.08 -29.56
CA THR A 71 -1.92 20.72 -29.15
C THR A 71 -2.19 20.64 -27.65
N THR A 72 -1.46 19.81 -26.91
CA THR A 72 -1.70 19.52 -25.49
C THR A 72 -0.59 20.06 -24.58
N LEU A 73 0.65 20.13 -25.07
CA LEU A 73 1.79 20.70 -24.34
C LEU A 73 2.06 22.13 -24.77
N SER A 74 2.38 23.00 -23.81
CA SER A 74 2.78 24.37 -24.13
C SER A 74 4.11 24.40 -24.92
N PRO A 75 4.38 25.46 -25.70
CA PRO A 75 5.68 25.63 -26.36
C PRO A 75 6.87 25.60 -25.40
N GLN A 76 6.67 26.07 -24.16
CA GLN A 76 7.68 26.07 -23.11
C GLN A 76 7.99 24.64 -22.65
N ALA A 77 6.95 23.82 -22.45
CA ALA A 77 7.11 22.41 -22.08
C ALA A 77 7.81 21.60 -23.18
N GLN A 78 7.47 21.84 -24.45
CA GLN A 78 8.14 21.21 -25.59
C GLN A 78 9.63 21.60 -25.67
N SER A 79 9.95 22.88 -25.45
CA SER A 79 11.34 23.35 -25.39
C SER A 79 12.11 22.73 -24.22
N ALA A 80 11.49 22.57 -23.06
CA ALA A 80 12.11 21.95 -21.89
C ALA A 80 12.36 20.44 -22.09
N LEU A 81 11.43 19.73 -22.75
CA LEU A 81 11.59 18.30 -23.07
C LEU A 81 12.66 18.06 -24.14
N SER A 82 12.69 18.88 -25.19
CA SER A 82 13.73 18.81 -26.23
C SER A 82 15.13 19.14 -25.67
N ALA A 83 15.26 20.14 -24.80
CA ALA A 83 16.52 20.43 -24.11
C ALA A 83 17.01 19.24 -23.27
N ARG A 84 16.10 18.59 -22.53
CA ARG A 84 16.41 17.37 -21.74
C ARG A 84 16.80 16.19 -22.63
N ALA A 85 16.11 15.99 -23.75
CA ALA A 85 16.44 14.94 -24.71
C ALA A 85 17.85 15.14 -25.29
N ASN A 86 18.19 16.37 -25.68
CA ASN A 86 19.52 16.69 -26.23
C ASN A 86 20.64 16.51 -25.20
N GLN A 87 20.39 16.81 -23.92
CA GLN A 87 21.35 16.56 -22.84
C GLN A 87 21.55 15.06 -22.57
N SER A 88 20.51 14.24 -22.75
CA SER A 88 20.58 12.79 -22.54
C SER A 88 21.29 12.02 -23.66
N GLY A 89 21.39 12.60 -24.86
CA GLY A 89 22.05 12.00 -26.03
C GLY A 89 23.58 12.10 -26.04
N ASN A 90 24.16 12.98 -25.22
CA ASN A 90 25.61 13.20 -25.19
C ASN A 90 26.40 12.25 -24.28
N VAL A 91 25.76 11.24 -23.67
CA VAL A 91 26.43 10.33 -22.72
C VAL A 91 26.90 9.02 -23.36
N ALA A 92 26.83 8.88 -24.69
CA ALA A 92 27.14 7.62 -25.37
C ALA A 92 27.99 7.78 -26.64
N THR A 93 29.15 8.46 -26.56
CA THR A 93 30.26 8.20 -27.50
C THR A 93 31.61 8.34 -26.79
N GLY A 94 32.08 7.24 -26.20
CA GLY A 94 33.51 7.00 -26.17
C GLY A 94 33.97 6.73 -27.60
N ALA A 95 34.51 7.75 -28.26
CA ALA A 95 35.27 7.58 -29.49
C ALA A 95 36.45 8.55 -29.46
N SER A 96 37.63 7.94 -29.47
CA SER A 96 38.92 8.56 -29.76
C SER A 96 38.80 9.58 -30.89
N GLY A 97 39.12 10.83 -30.60
CA GLY A 97 39.35 11.88 -31.57
C GLY A 97 40.71 12.51 -31.30
N SER A 98 41.76 11.96 -31.90
CA SER A 98 42.99 12.72 -32.13
C SER A 98 42.73 13.70 -33.27
N GLY A 99 42.79 15.01 -33.00
CA GLY A 99 43.02 16.01 -34.05
C GLY A 99 42.30 17.36 -33.90
N SER A 100 43.10 18.39 -33.69
CA SER A 100 42.93 19.81 -34.08
C SER A 100 41.94 20.73 -33.35
N ALA A 101 42.54 21.51 -32.44
CA ALA A 101 42.53 22.97 -32.28
C ALA A 101 41.39 23.87 -32.84
N ASN A 102 41.14 24.92 -32.02
CA ASN A 102 40.51 26.23 -32.26
C ASN A 102 38.98 26.28 -32.33
N ASP A 103 38.24 27.22 -31.74
CA ASP A 103 38.52 28.40 -30.90
C ASP A 103 37.16 28.86 -30.31
N SER A 104 37.22 29.55 -29.18
CA SER A 104 36.24 30.54 -28.70
C SER A 104 34.77 30.12 -28.45
N SER A 105 34.37 30.06 -27.19
CA SER A 105 33.63 31.15 -26.53
C SER A 105 33.05 30.71 -25.18
N GLN A 106 33.23 31.61 -24.21
CA GLN A 106 32.83 31.47 -22.83
C GLN A 106 31.31 31.27 -22.69
N ALA A 107 30.93 30.19 -22.01
CA ALA A 107 29.85 30.25 -21.04
C ALA A 107 30.33 29.48 -19.83
N ALA A 108 30.40 30.15 -18.69
CA ALA A 108 30.79 29.55 -17.42
C ALA A 108 29.88 28.35 -17.15
N THR A 109 30.39 27.15 -17.40
CA THR A 109 29.86 25.94 -16.81
C THR A 109 30.22 26.03 -15.34
N THR A 110 29.35 26.64 -14.54
CA THR A 110 29.31 26.33 -13.12
C THR A 110 29.08 24.83 -13.06
N ASN A 111 30.15 24.07 -12.82
CA ASN A 111 30.08 22.70 -12.35
C ASN A 111 29.20 22.75 -11.11
N ILE A 112 27.90 22.50 -11.29
CA ILE A 112 27.03 22.02 -10.22
C ILE A 112 27.37 20.52 -10.12
N GLU A 113 28.64 20.24 -9.80
CA GLU A 113 29.06 19.05 -9.07
C GLU A 113 28.90 19.37 -7.57
N ASP A 114 27.80 20.00 -7.17
CA ASP A 114 27.26 19.61 -5.88
C ASP A 114 26.82 18.17 -6.11
N THR A 115 27.66 17.26 -5.63
CA THR A 115 27.48 15.81 -5.68
C THR A 115 26.03 15.55 -5.33
N TYR A 116 25.21 15.35 -6.36
CA TYR A 116 23.81 15.01 -6.21
C TYR A 116 23.82 13.66 -5.54
N VAL A 117 23.69 13.66 -4.22
CA VAL A 117 23.34 12.49 -3.45
C VAL A 117 21.84 12.36 -3.70
N PRO A 118 21.38 11.41 -4.54
CA PRO A 118 19.96 11.16 -4.66
C PRO A 118 19.40 11.00 -3.25
N GLU A 119 18.30 11.69 -2.95
CA GLU A 119 17.58 11.42 -1.71
C GLU A 119 17.41 9.91 -1.62
N PRO A 120 17.76 9.28 -0.49
CA PRO A 120 17.61 7.84 -0.34
C PRO A 120 16.20 7.47 -0.78
N VAL A 121 16.10 6.52 -1.72
CA VAL A 121 14.82 6.00 -2.19
C VAL A 121 13.97 5.79 -0.96
N LYS A 122 12.93 6.63 -0.78
CA LYS A 122 11.99 6.44 0.32
C LYS A 122 11.44 5.04 0.07
N PRO A 123 11.73 4.06 0.94
CA PRO A 123 11.22 2.72 0.72
C PRO A 123 9.72 2.86 0.56
N ASP A 124 9.18 2.24 -0.48
CA ASP A 124 7.75 2.20 -0.67
C ASP A 124 7.15 1.61 0.61
N ARG A 125 6.51 2.47 1.41
CA ARG A 125 5.90 2.06 2.67
C ARG A 125 4.52 1.45 2.45
N SER A 126 4.07 1.36 1.18
CA SER A 126 2.81 0.71 0.82
C SER A 126 2.77 -0.76 1.25
N ASP A 127 3.93 -1.44 1.24
CA ASP A 127 4.08 -2.84 1.64
C ASP A 127 4.43 -3.04 3.11
N VAL A 128 4.67 -1.96 3.88
CA VAL A 128 4.89 -2.10 5.32
C VAL A 128 3.54 -2.42 5.95
N PRO A 129 3.37 -3.61 6.58
CA PRO A 129 2.12 -3.92 7.24
C PRO A 129 1.82 -2.82 8.27
N PRO A 130 0.62 -2.25 8.26
CA PRO A 130 0.29 -1.16 9.15
C PRO A 130 0.50 -1.61 10.58
N ALA A 131 1.09 -0.73 11.40
CA ALA A 131 1.40 -1.05 12.78
C ALA A 131 0.11 -1.45 13.53
N LEU A 132 0.17 -2.58 14.23
CA LEU A 132 -0.90 -3.04 15.10
C LEU A 132 -0.97 -2.09 16.30
N LYS A 133 -2.06 -1.32 16.41
CA LYS A 133 -2.24 -0.27 17.43
C LYS A 133 -3.38 -0.58 18.39
N TYR A 134 -4.19 -1.57 18.02
CA TYR A 134 -5.40 -1.92 18.73
C TYR A 134 -5.40 -3.40 19.05
N GLU A 135 -6.15 -3.75 20.09
CA GLU A 135 -6.36 -5.10 20.54
C GLU A 135 -7.83 -5.32 20.87
N TYR A 136 -8.23 -6.59 20.74
CA TYR A 136 -9.51 -7.07 21.20
C TYR A 136 -9.26 -8.32 22.04
N CYS A 137 -9.84 -8.32 23.23
CA CYS A 137 -9.72 -9.43 24.17
C CYS A 137 -11.09 -10.01 24.51
N PHE A 138 -11.17 -11.34 24.46
CA PHE A 138 -12.27 -12.10 25.04
C PHE A 138 -11.69 -13.23 25.89
N GLU A 139 -12.52 -13.84 26.73
CA GLU A 139 -12.11 -14.94 27.60
C GLU A 139 -12.94 -16.21 27.32
N ILE A 140 -12.29 -17.36 27.44
CA ILE A 140 -12.98 -18.65 27.49
C ILE A 140 -12.79 -19.20 28.89
N ALA A 141 -13.89 -19.60 29.54
CA ALA A 141 -13.89 -20.17 30.89
C ALA A 141 -13.39 -21.62 30.94
N ALA A 142 -12.27 -21.89 30.27
CA ALA A 142 -11.56 -23.17 30.23
C ALA A 142 -10.10 -22.94 29.81
N SER A 143 -9.26 -23.95 29.98
CA SER A 143 -7.94 -23.94 29.35
C SER A 143 -8.08 -24.05 27.81
N ASP A 144 -7.16 -23.42 27.06
CA ASP A 144 -7.13 -23.51 25.59
C ASP A 144 -7.08 -24.97 25.10
N ASP A 145 -6.32 -25.85 25.79
CA ASP A 145 -6.25 -27.27 25.45
C ASP A 145 -7.60 -27.99 25.66
N THR A 146 -8.26 -27.77 26.80
CA THR A 146 -9.58 -28.35 27.08
C THR A 146 -10.62 -27.87 26.07
N PHE A 147 -10.63 -26.56 25.78
CA PHE A 147 -11.56 -25.96 24.83
C PHE A 147 -11.40 -26.55 23.41
N ARG A 148 -10.15 -26.65 22.92
CA ARG A 148 -9.87 -27.22 21.59
C ARG A 148 -10.24 -28.70 21.49
N LYS A 149 -10.03 -29.48 22.55
CA LYS A 149 -10.38 -30.91 22.58
C LYS A 149 -11.89 -31.15 22.66
N ALA A 150 -12.59 -30.35 23.46
CA ALA A 150 -14.00 -30.58 23.75
C ALA A 150 -14.96 -29.94 22.74
N VAL A 151 -14.62 -28.74 22.25
CA VAL A 151 -15.51 -27.93 21.37
C VAL A 151 -14.93 -27.80 19.97
N GLY A 152 -13.62 -27.55 19.85
CA GLY A 152 -12.94 -27.43 18.55
C GLY A 152 -13.37 -26.25 17.69
N CYS A 153 -14.10 -25.29 18.24
CA CYS A 153 -14.51 -24.06 17.57
C CYS A 153 -13.32 -23.08 17.44
N THR A 154 -13.30 -22.32 16.34
CA THR A 154 -12.34 -21.24 16.11
C THR A 154 -13.05 -19.89 16.11
N PHE A 155 -12.34 -18.86 16.56
CA PHE A 155 -12.81 -17.49 16.55
C PHE A 155 -12.05 -16.68 15.50
N GLN A 156 -12.72 -15.71 14.90
CA GLN A 156 -12.10 -14.77 13.96
C GLN A 156 -12.81 -13.42 13.99
N LEU A 157 -12.06 -12.34 13.82
CA LEU A 157 -12.63 -11.04 13.45
C LEU A 157 -12.85 -11.04 11.93
N ALA A 158 -14.07 -10.75 11.52
CA ALA A 158 -14.45 -10.72 10.11
C ALA A 158 -13.66 -9.63 9.35
N LYS A 159 -13.46 -9.88 8.05
CA LYS A 159 -12.85 -8.91 7.13
C LYS A 159 -13.67 -7.63 7.09
N THR A 160 -12.99 -6.49 7.05
CA THR A 160 -13.54 -5.15 6.90
C THR A 160 -13.05 -4.52 5.60
N GLU A 161 -13.34 -3.24 5.38
CA GLU A 161 -12.81 -2.49 4.24
C GLU A 161 -11.32 -2.20 4.39
N GLN A 162 -10.86 -1.90 5.61
CA GLN A 162 -9.47 -1.48 5.87
C GLN A 162 -8.55 -2.64 6.28
N GLU A 163 -9.11 -3.76 6.75
CA GLU A 163 -8.31 -4.86 7.29
C GLU A 163 -8.82 -6.24 6.86
N GLY A 164 -7.88 -7.15 6.66
CA GLY A 164 -8.17 -8.54 6.40
C GLY A 164 -8.86 -9.23 7.58
N MET A 165 -9.29 -10.47 7.35
CA MET A 165 -9.79 -11.32 8.43
C MET A 165 -8.66 -11.59 9.44
N ILE A 166 -8.93 -11.42 10.74
CA ILE A 166 -7.97 -11.71 11.81
C ILE A 166 -8.40 -12.99 12.51
N GLY A 167 -7.65 -14.07 12.29
CA GLY A 167 -7.84 -15.37 12.97
C GLY A 167 -6.72 -15.75 13.93
N GLN A 168 -5.68 -14.92 14.03
CA GLN A 168 -4.54 -15.18 14.91
C GLN A 168 -4.82 -14.60 16.30
N TRP A 169 -4.72 -15.45 17.31
CA TRP A 169 -4.94 -15.10 18.71
C TRP A 169 -3.71 -15.43 19.55
N GLN A 170 -3.27 -14.48 20.36
CA GLN A 170 -2.41 -14.78 21.50
C GLN A 170 -3.26 -15.28 22.66
N THR A 171 -2.76 -16.27 23.39
CA THR A 171 -3.46 -16.86 24.54
C THR A 171 -2.66 -16.64 25.81
N LYS A 172 -3.37 -16.33 26.89
CA LYS A 172 -2.77 -16.21 28.22
C LYS A 172 -3.71 -16.81 29.27
N PRO A 173 -3.23 -17.72 30.14
CA PRO A 173 -4.03 -18.21 31.27
C PRO A 173 -4.47 -17.07 32.19
N THR A 174 -5.68 -17.20 32.73
CA THR A 174 -6.28 -16.28 33.71
C THR A 174 -6.78 -17.08 34.92
N GLU A 175 -7.31 -16.39 35.93
CA GLU A 175 -7.98 -17.03 37.07
C GLU A 175 -9.21 -17.85 36.63
N HIS A 176 -9.94 -17.37 35.61
CA HIS A 176 -11.22 -17.96 35.20
C HIS A 176 -11.13 -18.82 33.93
N GLY A 177 -9.97 -18.87 33.27
CA GLY A 177 -9.76 -19.73 32.10
C GLY A 177 -8.59 -19.24 31.24
N THR A 178 -8.90 -18.86 29.99
CA THR A 178 -7.90 -18.40 29.03
C THR A 178 -8.36 -17.13 28.32
N LYS A 179 -7.54 -16.09 28.39
CA LYS A 179 -7.73 -14.86 27.61
C LYS A 179 -7.17 -15.04 26.21
N TYR A 180 -7.95 -14.65 25.22
CA TYR A 180 -7.58 -14.58 23.81
C TYR A 180 -7.45 -13.10 23.42
N THR A 181 -6.33 -12.76 22.78
CA THR A 181 -6.03 -11.39 22.34
C THR A 181 -5.70 -11.41 20.85
N ALA A 182 -6.49 -10.66 20.06
CA ALA A 182 -6.19 -10.36 18.67
C ALA A 182 -5.73 -8.91 18.56
N TYR A 183 -4.79 -8.67 17.65
CA TYR A 183 -4.27 -7.33 17.38
C TYR A 183 -4.74 -6.86 16.01
N ALA A 184 -5.00 -5.56 15.89
CA ALA A 184 -5.47 -4.90 14.69
C ALA A 184 -4.75 -3.58 14.45
N ALA A 185 -4.64 -3.19 13.19
CA ALA A 185 -4.05 -1.93 12.77
C ALA A 185 -5.05 -0.75 12.83
N PHE A 186 -6.35 -1.02 12.67
CA PHE A 186 -7.38 0.01 12.53
C PHE A 186 -8.48 -0.11 13.61
N ASP A 187 -8.92 1.05 14.12
CA ASP A 187 -10.06 1.16 15.05
C ASP A 187 -11.34 1.34 14.24
N GLU A 188 -11.86 0.21 13.77
CA GLU A 188 -13.09 0.16 13.01
C GLU A 188 -14.03 -0.91 13.59
N PRO A 189 -15.34 -0.82 13.32
CA PRO A 189 -16.29 -1.83 13.77
C PRO A 189 -15.97 -3.20 13.16
N LYS A 190 -15.61 -4.16 14.01
CA LYS A 190 -15.32 -5.55 13.60
C LYS A 190 -16.38 -6.49 14.13
N LYS A 191 -16.57 -7.64 13.48
CA LYS A 191 -17.50 -8.68 13.94
C LYS A 191 -16.73 -9.90 14.40
N LEU A 192 -16.94 -10.32 15.66
CA LEU A 192 -16.42 -11.59 16.14
C LEU A 192 -17.31 -12.73 15.64
N VAL A 193 -16.72 -13.66 14.91
CA VAL A 193 -17.39 -14.83 14.35
C VAL A 193 -16.77 -16.10 14.92
N ALA A 194 -17.62 -16.95 15.50
CA ALA A 194 -17.27 -18.29 15.95
C ALA A 194 -17.60 -19.29 14.83
N LYS A 195 -16.70 -20.23 14.53
CA LYS A 195 -16.85 -21.19 13.45
C LYS A 195 -16.45 -22.61 13.86
N ILE A 196 -17.06 -23.59 13.21
CA ILE A 196 -16.57 -24.97 13.16
C ILE A 196 -16.42 -25.31 11.68
N SER A 197 -15.18 -25.58 11.24
CA SER A 197 -14.86 -25.68 9.80
C SER A 197 -15.37 -24.46 9.02
N ALA A 198 -16.29 -24.64 8.07
CA ALA A 198 -16.85 -23.57 7.25
C ALA A 198 -18.10 -22.91 7.88
N ASP A 199 -18.72 -23.59 8.84
CA ASP A 199 -20.03 -23.21 9.38
C ASP A 199 -19.87 -22.16 10.48
N THR A 200 -20.70 -21.12 10.41
CA THR A 200 -20.76 -20.08 11.44
C THR A 200 -21.68 -20.53 12.57
N MET A 201 -21.17 -20.45 13.79
CA MET A 201 -21.91 -20.80 14.99
C MET A 201 -22.80 -19.64 15.46
N GLY A 202 -23.97 -19.98 16.00
CA GLY A 202 -24.93 -19.03 16.58
C GLY A 202 -24.47 -18.33 17.87
N VAL A 203 -23.21 -18.53 18.28
CA VAL A 203 -22.61 -17.91 19.48
C VAL A 203 -21.74 -16.68 19.14
N SER A 204 -21.72 -16.28 17.86
CA SER A 204 -21.04 -15.05 17.42
C SER A 204 -21.67 -13.81 18.09
N VAL A 205 -20.86 -12.79 18.37
CA VAL A 205 -21.37 -11.54 18.95
C VAL A 205 -22.26 -10.85 17.89
N PRO A 206 -23.53 -10.52 18.22
CA PRO A 206 -24.47 -9.96 17.24
C PRO A 206 -24.04 -8.57 16.77
N ASP A 207 -23.55 -7.76 17.71
CA ASP A 207 -23.07 -6.40 17.47
C ASP A 207 -21.58 -6.36 17.09
N HIS A 208 -21.14 -5.19 16.65
CA HIS A 208 -19.71 -4.96 16.41
C HIS A 208 -18.94 -4.94 17.73
N VAL A 209 -17.76 -5.55 17.72
CA VAL A 209 -16.83 -5.49 18.84
C VAL A 209 -16.07 -4.18 18.82
N VAL A 210 -15.78 -3.67 20.01
CA VAL A 210 -15.07 -2.41 20.20
C VAL A 210 -13.60 -2.72 20.42
N MET A 211 -12.75 -2.29 19.49
CA MET A 211 -11.30 -2.39 19.63
C MET A 211 -10.82 -1.44 20.73
N LYS A 212 -9.72 -1.81 21.41
CA LYS A 212 -9.08 -0.98 22.43
C LYS A 212 -7.65 -0.69 22.05
N PRO A 213 -7.05 0.42 22.50
CA PRO A 213 -5.62 0.66 22.30
C PRO A 213 -4.79 -0.51 22.83
N GLU A 214 -3.72 -0.86 22.13
CA GLU A 214 -2.77 -1.90 22.55
C GLU A 214 -2.35 -1.71 24.02
N GLY A 215 -2.34 -2.80 24.79
CA GLY A 215 -1.97 -2.80 26.21
C GLY A 215 -3.13 -2.50 27.17
N SER A 216 -4.33 -2.22 26.68
CA SER A 216 -5.51 -2.00 27.53
C SER A 216 -5.91 -3.24 28.34
N ALA A 217 -5.65 -4.43 27.81
CA ALA A 217 -5.97 -5.75 28.34
C ALA A 217 -7.44 -5.96 28.76
N VAL A 218 -8.36 -5.13 28.25
CA VAL A 218 -9.78 -5.14 28.64
C VAL A 218 -10.52 -6.30 27.98
N VAL A 219 -11.00 -7.23 28.78
CA VAL A 219 -11.89 -8.31 28.36
C VAL A 219 -13.33 -7.81 28.45
N ARG A 220 -14.10 -7.92 27.36
CA ARG A 220 -15.51 -7.53 27.33
C ARG A 220 -16.44 -8.73 27.27
N GLU A 221 -16.09 -9.73 26.48
CA GLU A 221 -16.88 -10.92 26.25
C GLU A 221 -16.22 -12.13 26.91
N ALA A 222 -17.05 -13.04 27.42
CA ALA A 222 -16.61 -14.32 27.95
C ALA A 222 -17.50 -15.45 27.41
N PHE A 223 -16.88 -16.56 27.03
CA PHE A 223 -17.56 -17.75 26.53
C PHE A 223 -17.35 -18.91 27.49
N ILE A 224 -18.42 -19.65 27.77
CA ILE A 224 -18.37 -20.82 28.64
C ILE A 224 -18.59 -22.05 27.76
N PRO A 225 -17.56 -22.89 27.54
CA PRO A 225 -17.74 -24.14 26.83
C PRO A 225 -18.54 -25.10 27.71
N VAL A 226 -19.64 -25.62 27.19
CA VAL A 226 -20.48 -26.60 27.87
C VAL A 226 -20.40 -27.91 27.10
N THR A 227 -20.01 -28.98 27.78
CA THR A 227 -19.99 -30.34 27.19
C THR A 227 -21.03 -31.23 27.89
N PRO A 228 -22.16 -31.44 27.22
CA PRO A 228 -23.14 -32.47 27.45
C PRO A 228 -22.65 -33.74 28.11
N SER A 229 -23.26 -34.24 29.17
CA SER A 229 -23.08 -35.66 29.52
C SER A 229 -24.40 -36.23 30.02
N ILE A 230 -24.73 -37.42 29.54
CA ILE A 230 -25.90 -38.17 29.97
C ILE A 230 -25.43 -39.28 30.89
N GLN A 231 -26.05 -39.39 32.06
CA GLN A 231 -25.82 -40.50 32.99
C GLN A 231 -26.94 -41.53 32.87
N LEU A 232 -26.59 -42.79 32.58
CA LEU A 232 -27.50 -43.93 32.58
C LEU A 232 -27.02 -44.96 33.60
N GLY A 233 -27.67 -44.99 34.76
CA GLY A 233 -27.21 -45.77 35.92
C GLY A 233 -25.84 -45.28 36.38
N GLU A 234 -24.83 -46.15 36.33
CA GLU A 234 -23.44 -45.83 36.71
C GLU A 234 -22.57 -45.38 35.51
N ARG A 235 -23.12 -45.30 34.29
CA ARG A 235 -22.36 -44.96 33.08
C ARG A 235 -22.59 -43.51 32.69
N LEU A 236 -21.50 -42.79 32.41
CA LEU A 236 -21.53 -41.48 31.76
C LEU A 236 -21.28 -41.66 30.26
N GLY A 237 -22.08 -40.98 29.42
CA GLY A 237 -21.94 -40.99 27.97
C GLY A 237 -22.03 -39.58 27.40
N LEU A 238 -21.28 -39.33 26.32
CA LEU A 238 -21.44 -38.13 25.51
C LEU A 238 -22.58 -38.37 24.51
N PRO A 239 -23.53 -37.43 24.36
CA PRO A 239 -24.58 -37.54 23.35
C PRO A 239 -23.94 -37.51 21.95
N THR A 240 -24.37 -38.45 21.09
CA THR A 240 -23.85 -38.58 19.72
C THR A 240 -24.76 -37.92 18.67
N GLU A 241 -26.03 -37.67 19.01
CA GLU A 241 -27.00 -36.96 18.17
C GLU A 241 -27.92 -36.10 19.05
N GLY A 242 -28.23 -34.89 18.57
CA GLY A 242 -29.22 -33.98 19.18
C GLY A 242 -28.74 -33.07 20.32
N TYR A 243 -29.49 -31.97 20.49
CA TYR A 243 -29.76 -31.16 21.69
C TYR A 243 -31.19 -30.63 21.60
#